data_AF-A0A3M8G4L9-F1
#
_entry.id   AF-A0A3M8G4L9-F1
#
_cell.length_a   1.000
_cell.length_b   1.000
_cell.length_c   1.000
_cell.angle_alpha   90.00
_cell.angle_beta   90.00
_cell.angle_gamma   90.00
#
_symmetry.space_group_name_H-M   'P 1'
#
loop_
_entity.id
_entity.type
_entity.pdbx_description
1 polymer ?
#
loop_
_entity_poly.entity_id
_entity_poly.type
_entity_poly.pdbx_seq_one_letter_code
_entity_poly.pdbx_strand_id
1 'polypeptide(L)' 'MLRLYIIGILILIIAILANAIAMKLNILTWYDYISVLTKSNSSEISVRFIDYLWLFLAYPLSLGFGYWMGDYIYKLIFN' A
#
# COMPACT_ATOMS: atom_id res chain seq x y z
N MET A 1 -5.94 -17.95 -14.24
CA MET A 1 -6.84 -17.30 -13.26
C MET A 1 -6.40 -17.54 -11.82
N LEU A 2 -6.14 -18.78 -11.38
CA LEU A 2 -5.65 -19.06 -10.02
C LEU A 2 -4.37 -18.29 -9.64
N ARG A 3 -3.40 -18.16 -10.55
CA ARG A 3 -2.20 -17.33 -10.37
C ARG A 3 -2.52 -15.90 -9.93
N LEU A 4 -3.43 -15.24 -10.65
CA LEU A 4 -3.82 -13.85 -10.37
C LEU A 4 -4.56 -13.73 -9.04
N TYR A 5 -5.35 -14.75 -8.67
CA TYR A 5 -6.03 -14.79 -7.38
C TYR A 5 -5.04 -14.85 -6.21
N ILE A 6 -4.02 -15.72 -6.29
CA ILE A 6 -2.96 -15.81 -5.28
C ILE A 6 -2.19 -14.49 -5.19
N ILE A 7 -1.79 -13.93 -6.34
CA ILE A 7 -1.14 -12.62 -6.42
C ILE A 7 -2.00 -11.55 -5.73
N GLY A 8 -3.30 -11.51 -6.03
CA GLY A 8 -4.23 -10.55 -5.42
C GLY A 8 -4.30 -10.68 -3.89
N ILE A 9 -4.34 -11.90 -3.37
CA ILE A 9 -4.31 -12.16 -1.92
C ILE A 9 -3.00 -11.63 -1.31
N LEU A 10 -1.86 -11.89 -1.93
CA LEU A 10 -0.57 -11.42 -1.40
C LEU A 10 -0.46 -9.89 -1.43
N ILE A 11 -0.91 -9.24 -2.51
CA ILE A 11 -0.99 -7.77 -2.57
C ILE A 11 -1.89 -7.25 -1.45
N LEU A 12 -3.05 -7.87 -1.20
CA LEU A 12 -3.97 -7.46 -0.13
C LEU A 12 -3.31 -7.57 1.25
N ILE A 13 -2.64 -8.67 1.55
CA ILE A 13 -1.92 -8.86 2.81
C ILE A 13 -0.86 -7.77 2.99
N ILE A 14 -0.05 -7.51 1.94
CA ILE A 14 0.98 -6.47 2.00
C ILE A 14 0.36 -5.07 2.14
N ALA A 15 -0.77 -4.78 1.49
CA ALA A 15 -1.47 -3.51 1.65
C ALA A 15 -1.94 -3.27 3.10
N ILE A 16 -2.47 -4.31 3.76
CA ILE A 16 -2.88 -4.25 5.16
C ILE A 16 -1.67 -3.98 6.06
N LEU A 17 -0.56 -4.68 5.84
CA LEU A 17 0.69 -4.47 6.60
C LEU A 17 1.26 -3.07 6.38
N ALA A 18 1.28 -2.59 5.13
CA ALA A 18 1.73 -1.25 4.80
C ALA A 18 0.88 -0.17 5.50
N ASN A 19 -0.44 -0.32 5.52
CA ASN A 19 -1.32 0.60 6.26
C ASN A 19 -1.07 0.54 7.77
N ALA A 20 -0.82 -0.63 8.35
CA ALA A 20 -0.47 -0.75 9.77
C ALA A 20 0.88 -0.08 10.09
N ILE A 21 1.87 -0.21 9.21
CA ILE A 21 3.17 0.47 9.32
C ILE A 21 2.96 1.99 9.22
N ALA A 22 2.16 2.46 8.28
CA ALA A 22 1.87 3.87 8.11
C ALA A 22 1.26 4.49 9.38
N MET A 23 0.27 3.79 9.96
CA MET A 23 -0.35 4.19 11.22
C MET A 23 0.66 4.21 12.38
N LYS A 24 1.54 3.20 12.49
CA LYS A 24 2.57 3.16 13.53
C LYS A 24 3.62 4.28 13.39
N LEU A 25 3.95 4.66 12.15
CA LEU A 25 4.90 5.73 11.85
C LEU A 25 4.25 7.13 11.85
N ASN A 26 2.94 7.22 12.12
CA ASN A 26 2.15 8.46 12.00
C ASN A 26 2.36 9.14 10.63
N ILE A 27 2.42 8.36 9.54
CA ILE A 27 2.47 8.86 8.16
C ILE A 27 1.14 8.58 7.46
N LEU A 28 0.79 9.42 6.48
CA LEU A 28 -0.52 9.35 5.86
C LEU A 28 -0.71 8.06 5.06
N THR A 29 -1.90 7.48 5.16
CA THR A 29 -2.37 6.44 4.22
C THR A 29 -3.02 7.08 2.99
N TRP A 30 -3.25 6.28 1.94
CA TRP A 30 -4.00 6.74 0.77
C TRP A 30 -5.42 7.20 1.13
N TYR A 31 -6.06 6.56 2.11
CA TYR A 31 -7.39 6.97 2.58
C TYR A 31 -7.35 8.35 3.23
N ASP A 32 -6.35 8.60 4.09
CA ASP A 32 -6.18 9.90 4.74
C ASP A 32 -5.89 10.98 3.71
N TYR A 33 -4.98 10.71 2.76
CA TYR A 33 -4.61 11.66 1.71
C TYR A 33 -5.80 12.05 0.82
N ILE A 34 -6.61 11.07 0.38
CA ILE A 34 -7.83 11.35 -0.39
C ILE A 34 -8.84 12.15 0.44
N SER A 35 -8.94 11.86 1.74
CA SER A 35 -9.85 12.60 2.63
C SER A 35 -9.45 14.07 2.75
N VAL A 36 -8.14 14.37 2.79
CA VAL A 36 -7.60 15.75 2.78
C VAL A 36 -7.89 16.44 1.45
N LEU A 37 -7.74 15.74 0.33
CA LEU A 37 -8.03 16.29 -1.00
C LEU A 37 -9.52 16.58 -1.21
N THR A 38 -10.40 15.79 -0.59
CA THR A 38 -11.86 15.87 -0.81
C THR A 38 -12.58 16.77 0.18
N LYS A 39 -12.02 16.99 1.39
CA LYS A 39 -12.57 17.93 2.37
C LYS A 39 -11.83 19.27 2.29
N SER A 40 -12.43 20.24 1.60
CA SER A 40 -11.90 21.60 1.44
C SER A 40 -11.73 22.41 2.74
N ASN A 41 -12.19 21.88 3.87
CA ASN A 41 -12.26 22.57 5.17
C ASN A 41 -11.32 22.01 6.25
N SER A 42 -10.39 21.10 5.94
CA SER A 42 -9.42 20.66 6.95
C SER A 42 -8.28 21.67 7.07
N SER A 43 -8.52 22.71 7.86
CA SER A 43 -7.44 23.27 8.68
C SER A 43 -6.66 22.12 9.34
N GLU A 44 -5.33 22.14 9.19
CA GLU A 44 -4.32 21.43 10.03
C GLU A 44 -3.65 20.13 9.56
N ILE A 45 -4.07 19.45 8.48
CA ILE A 45 -3.28 18.31 7.97
C ILE A 45 -2.25 18.80 6.95
N SER A 46 -1.08 19.22 7.43
CA SER A 46 0.07 19.50 6.57
C SER A 46 0.63 18.18 6.03
N VAL A 47 0.51 17.95 4.73
CA VAL A 47 1.12 16.80 4.05
C VAL A 47 2.63 17.03 4.02
N ARG A 48 3.39 16.20 4.74
CA ARG A 48 4.85 16.35 4.81
C ARG A 48 5.48 15.70 3.58
N PHE A 49 6.72 16.09 3.27
CA PHE A 49 7.49 15.47 2.19
C PHE A 49 7.62 13.94 2.36
N ILE A 50 7.75 13.46 3.60
CA ILE A 50 7.81 12.03 3.91
C ILE A 50 6.51 11.30 3.56
N ASP A 51 5.35 11.96 3.68
CA ASP A 51 4.06 11.37 3.32
C ASP A 51 3.98 11.17 1.79
N TYR A 52 4.50 12.12 1.00
CA TYR A 52 4.62 11.94 -0.46
C TYR A 52 5.58 10.81 -0.84
N LEU A 53 6.77 10.76 -0.21
CA LEU A 53 7.72 9.68 -0.45
C LEU A 53 7.11 8.31 -0.09
N TRP A 54 6.36 8.26 1.00
CA TRP A 54 5.65 7.05 1.41
C TRP A 54 4.57 6.66 0.39
N LEU A 55 3.65 7.56 0.05
CA LEU A 55 2.49 7.26 -0.78
C LEU A 55 2.85 6.95 -2.24
N PHE A 56 3.82 7.66 -2.81
CA PHE A 56 4.13 7.58 -4.24
C PHE A 56 5.35 6.71 -4.55
N LEU A 57 6.19 6.38 -3.57
CA LEU A 57 7.37 5.55 -3.78
C LEU A 57 7.35 4.27 -2.94
N ALA A 58 7.31 4.39 -1.61
CA ALA A 58 7.38 3.21 -0.73
C ALA A 58 6.14 2.30 -0.83
N TYR A 59 4.95 2.88 -0.92
CA TYR A 59 3.69 2.13 -0.97
C TYR A 59 3.53 1.36 -2.29
N PRO A 60 3.74 1.94 -3.49
CA PRO A 60 3.72 1.18 -4.74
C PRO A 60 4.80 0.10 -4.79
N LEU A 61 6.00 0.36 -4.27
CA LEU A 61 7.05 -0.65 -4.17
C LEU A 61 6.64 -1.82 -3.27
N SER A 62 5.97 -1.53 -2.14
CA SER A 62 5.44 -2.55 -1.23
C SER A 62 4.39 -3.42 -1.94
N LEU A 63 3.44 -2.83 -2.66
CA LEU A 63 2.46 -3.59 -3.43
C LEU A 63 3.11 -4.40 -4.56
N GLY A 64 4.11 -3.84 -5.25
CA GLY A 64 4.91 -4.55 -6.25
C GLY A 64 5.65 -5.75 -5.66
N PHE A 65 6.14 -5.64 -4.43
CA PHE A 65 6.70 -6.76 -3.69
C PHE A 65 5.65 -7.84 -3.40
N GLY A 66 4.43 -7.46 -3.03
CA GLY A 66 3.29 -8.39 -2.91
C GLY A 66 2.99 -9.15 -4.20
N TYR A 67 3.05 -8.45 -5.35
CA TYR A 67 2.94 -9.10 -6.66
C TYR A 67 4.05 -10.12 -6.88
N TRP A 68 5.31 -9.69 -6.70
CA TRP A 68 6.48 -10.54 -6.93
C TRP A 68 6.45 -11.79 -6.05
N MET A 69 6.12 -11.63 -4.76
CA MET A 69 5.94 -12.76 -3.84
C MET A 69 4.82 -13.70 -4.28
N GLY A 70 3.66 -13.15 -4.65
CA GLY A 70 2.52 -13.96 -5.09
C GLY A 70 2.83 -14.76 -6.36
N ASP A 71 3.55 -14.16 -7.31
CA ASP A 71 4.00 -14.84 -8.51
C ASP A 71 5.03 -15.93 -8.20
N TYR A 72 5.98 -15.64 -7.29
CA TYR A 72 6.97 -16.60 -6.83
C TYR A 72 6.31 -17.81 -6.14
N ILE A 73 5.36 -17.58 -5.22
CA ILE A 73 4.62 -18.65 -4.52
C ILE A 73 3.82 -19.49 -5.52
N TYR A 74 3.15 -18.87 -6.49
CA TYR A 74 2.41 -19.63 -7.50
C TYR A 74 3.34 -20.55 -8.30
N LYS A 75 4.49 -20.03 -8.75
CA LYS A 75 5.49 -20.83 -9.46
C LYS A 75 6.03 -21.97 -8.59
N LEU A 76 6.32 -21.71 -7.32
CA LEU A 76 6.84 -22.72 -6.40
C LEU A 76 5.87 -23.88 -6.16
N ILE A 77 4.56 -23.63 -6.18
CA ILE A 77 3.53 -24.65 -5.91
C ILE A 77 3.14 -25.43 -7.18
N PHE A 78 3.10 -24.76 -8.34
CA PHE A 78 2.47 -25.31 -9.55
C PHE A 78 3.44 -25.53 -10.72
N ASN A 79 4.73 -25.23 -10.57
CA ASN A 79 5.74 -25.34 -11.63
C ASN A 79 7.02 -25.98 -11.12
#